data_AF-A0A1U7NKI3-F1
#
_entry.id   AF-A0A1U7NKI3-F1
#
_cell.length_a   1.000
_cell.length_b   1.000
_cell.length_c   1.000
_cell.angle_alpha   90.00
_cell.angle_beta   90.00
_cell.angle_gamma   90.00
#
_symmetry.space_group_name_H-M   'P 1'
#
loop_
_entity.id
_entity.type
_entity.pdbx_description
1 polymer ?
#
loop_
_entity_poly.entity_id
_entity_poly.type
_entity_poly.pdbx_seq_one_letter_code
_entity_poly.pdbx_strand_id
1 'polypeptide(L)'
;MGGRGASSGFSQKGNKYGSQYKPYFTKGNIAFVSKVSRQSESLMETMTKGRIYVVAGDRKLQKIVYFDSDGKRIKEINLDLAHLGMQPHTHHRYFHNENDGPEGATSLSESERKMVEKARRYWYDFLKNRK
;
A
#
# COMPACT_ATOMS: atom_id res chain seq x y z
N MET A 1 -11.70 8.49 10.70
CA MET A 1 -10.44 7.90 10.23
C MET A 1 -9.30 8.78 10.73
N GLY A 2 -8.52 8.29 11.69
CA GLY A 2 -7.53 9.07 12.43
C GLY A 2 -6.13 9.04 11.84
N GLY A 3 -5.44 10.19 11.85
CA GLY A 3 -4.02 10.29 11.45
C GLY A 3 -3.13 9.35 12.24
N ARG A 4 -2.06 8.85 11.61
CA ARG A 4 -1.30 7.69 12.12
C ARG A 4 -0.05 8.03 12.89
N GLY A 5 0.11 9.31 13.25
CA GLY A 5 1.22 9.71 14.09
C GLY A 5 2.55 9.26 13.52
N ALA A 6 2.74 9.29 12.19
CA ALA A 6 4.09 9.19 11.65
C ALA A 6 4.98 10.31 12.22
N SER A 7 4.39 11.43 12.64
CA SER A 7 5.06 12.47 13.42
C SER A 7 5.24 12.10 14.90
N SER A 8 4.25 11.46 15.55
CA SER A 8 4.27 11.17 17.00
C SER A 8 4.85 9.80 17.38
N GLY A 9 5.04 8.91 16.41
CA GLY A 9 5.39 7.50 16.63
C GLY A 9 4.24 6.60 17.06
N PHE A 10 3.01 7.10 17.22
CA PHE A 10 1.87 6.35 17.74
C PHE A 10 0.55 6.67 17.02
N SER A 11 -0.27 5.66 16.76
CA SER A 11 -1.65 5.81 16.27
C SER A 11 -2.57 6.41 17.35
N GLN A 12 -3.75 6.90 16.94
CA GLN A 12 -4.81 7.32 17.88
C GLN A 12 -5.25 6.20 18.85
N LYS A 13 -4.99 4.93 18.51
CA LYS A 13 -5.28 3.77 19.36
C LYS A 13 -4.11 3.39 20.28
N GLY A 14 -3.03 4.18 20.33
CA GLY A 14 -1.85 3.91 21.14
C GLY A 14 -0.87 2.90 20.54
N ASN A 15 -1.14 2.34 19.36
CA ASN A 15 -0.23 1.40 18.70
C ASN A 15 1.02 2.13 18.16
N LYS A 16 2.20 1.58 18.43
CA LYS A 16 3.47 2.10 17.89
C LYS A 16 3.47 2.06 16.36
N TYR A 17 3.99 3.11 15.72
CA TYR A 17 4.16 3.17 14.28
C TYR A 17 4.94 1.95 13.76
N GLY A 18 4.44 1.35 12.67
CA GLY A 18 5.05 0.19 12.03
C GLY A 18 4.71 -1.17 12.67
N SER A 19 4.18 -1.20 13.90
CA SER A 19 3.87 -2.45 14.62
C SER A 19 2.82 -3.31 13.95
N GLN A 20 1.96 -2.71 13.12
CA GLN A 20 0.88 -3.42 12.44
C GLN A 20 1.31 -4.17 11.16
N TYR A 21 2.58 -4.04 10.72
CA TYR A 21 3.11 -4.75 9.55
C TYR A 21 4.42 -5.48 9.85
N LYS A 22 4.61 -6.63 9.21
CA LYS A 22 5.90 -7.35 9.18
C LYS A 22 6.58 -7.12 7.83
N PRO A 23 7.87 -6.79 7.79
CA PRO A 23 8.60 -6.66 6.54
C PRO A 23 8.89 -8.02 5.90
N TYR A 24 8.84 -8.09 4.57
CA TYR A 24 9.43 -9.18 3.79
C TYR A 24 10.82 -8.80 3.29
N PHE A 25 10.89 -7.74 2.48
CA PHE A 25 12.13 -7.19 1.94
C PHE A 25 11.90 -5.77 1.42
N THR A 26 12.98 -5.05 1.14
CA THR A 26 12.95 -3.75 0.47
C THR A 26 13.84 -3.79 -0.76
N LYS A 27 13.38 -3.26 -1.89
CA LYS A 27 14.16 -3.12 -3.12
C LYS A 27 14.07 -1.69 -3.63
N GLY A 28 15.16 -0.93 -3.49
CA GLY A 28 15.15 0.51 -3.71
C GLY A 28 14.21 1.22 -2.74
N ASN A 29 13.31 2.04 -3.25
CA ASN A 29 12.30 2.75 -2.46
C ASN A 29 10.99 1.94 -2.24
N ILE A 30 10.96 0.65 -2.61
CA ILE A 30 9.76 -0.19 -2.53
C ILE A 30 9.92 -1.21 -1.40
N ALA A 31 9.09 -1.11 -0.37
CA ALA A 31 9.07 -2.06 0.74
C ALA A 31 7.88 -3.01 0.64
N PHE A 32 8.16 -4.31 0.71
CA PHE A 32 7.16 -5.36 0.75
C PHE A 32 6.86 -5.73 2.19
N VAL A 33 5.59 -5.67 2.57
CA VAL A 33 5.14 -5.88 3.96
C VAL A 33 3.87 -6.73 4.00
N SER A 34 3.64 -7.46 5.09
CA SER A 34 2.36 -8.11 5.39
C SER A 34 1.73 -7.49 6.62
N LYS A 35 0.40 -7.43 6.67
CA LYS A 35 -0.31 -7.11 7.92
C LYS A 35 0.03 -8.17 8.99
N VAL A 36 0.18 -7.74 10.23
CA VAL A 36 0.32 -8.66 11.38
C VAL A 36 -0.98 -9.42 11.64
N SER A 37 -2.12 -8.75 11.43
CA SER A 37 -3.46 -9.30 11.60
C SER A 37 -4.43 -8.71 10.58
N ARG A 38 -5.57 -9.38 10.31
CA ARG A 38 -6.59 -8.84 9.39
C ARG A 38 -7.11 -7.47 9.83
N GLN A 39 -7.17 -7.25 11.15
CA GLN A 39 -7.61 -6.00 11.79
C GLN A 39 -6.50 -4.92 11.89
N SER A 40 -5.31 -5.21 11.35
CA SER A 40 -4.22 -4.24 11.31
C SER A 40 -4.62 -3.02 10.49
N GLU A 41 -4.36 -1.85 11.07
CA GLU A 41 -4.64 -0.53 10.52
C GLU A 41 -3.98 -0.31 9.14
N SER A 42 -4.65 0.43 8.26
CA SER A 42 -4.19 0.75 6.90
C SER A 42 -2.97 1.67 6.90
N LEU A 43 -2.12 1.59 5.86
CA LEU A 43 -0.95 2.45 5.69
C LEU A 43 -1.34 3.87 5.24
N MET A 44 -1.72 4.73 6.20
CA MET A 44 -2.09 6.12 5.91
C MET A 44 -0.90 7.08 5.89
N GLU A 45 0.19 6.76 6.60
CA GLU A 45 1.36 7.64 6.70
C GLU A 45 2.69 6.86 6.69
N THR A 46 3.77 7.52 6.28
CA THR A 46 5.14 7.02 6.31
C THR A 46 6.13 8.02 6.89
N MET A 47 7.09 7.51 7.66
CA MET A 47 8.25 8.28 8.13
C MET A 47 9.39 8.32 7.09
N THR A 48 9.29 7.54 6.01
CA THR A 48 10.36 7.46 5.00
C THR A 48 9.95 8.18 3.71
N LYS A 49 10.63 9.28 3.41
CA LYS A 49 10.39 10.06 2.19
C LYS A 49 10.56 9.20 0.93
N GLY A 50 9.60 9.33 0.00
CA GLY A 50 9.60 8.60 -1.28
C GLY A 50 9.36 7.09 -1.18
N ARG A 51 8.98 6.59 0.00
CA ARG A 51 8.71 5.16 0.21
C ARG A 51 7.40 4.76 -0.44
N ILE A 52 7.44 3.65 -1.18
CA ILE A 52 6.26 2.94 -1.67
C ILE A 52 6.14 1.66 -0.85
N TYR A 53 4.93 1.34 -0.39
CA TYR A 53 4.68 0.06 0.26
C TYR A 53 3.85 -0.84 -0.63
N VAL A 54 4.31 -2.07 -0.80
CA VAL A 54 3.53 -3.16 -1.40
C VAL A 54 3.07 -4.07 -0.28
N VAL A 55 1.76 -4.18 -0.09
CA VAL A 55 1.17 -5.04 0.94
C VAL A 55 0.86 -6.40 0.33
N ALA A 56 1.33 -7.46 0.98
CA ALA A 56 1.06 -8.84 0.62
C ALA A 56 0.31 -9.57 1.74
N GLY A 57 -0.57 -10.49 1.35
CA GLY A 57 -1.32 -11.38 2.22
C GLY A 57 -1.49 -12.73 1.55
N ASP A 58 -1.41 -13.83 2.31
CA ASP A 58 -1.53 -15.20 1.78
C ASP A 58 -0.65 -15.48 0.55
N ARG A 59 0.59 -14.95 0.58
CA ARG A 59 1.59 -15.01 -0.51
C ARG A 59 1.20 -14.31 -1.82
N LYS A 60 0.13 -13.51 -1.83
CA LYS A 60 -0.32 -12.69 -2.96
C LYS A 60 -0.14 -11.20 -2.66
N LEU A 61 0.05 -10.41 -3.72
CA LEU A 61 0.13 -8.96 -3.60
C LEU A 61 -1.29 -8.39 -3.55
N GLN A 62 -1.60 -7.63 -2.50
CA GLN A 62 -2.94 -7.11 -2.25
C GLN A 62 -3.10 -5.67 -2.71
N LYS A 63 -2.11 -4.81 -2.46
CA LYS A 63 -2.15 -3.40 -2.84
C LYS A 63 -0.78 -2.73 -2.87
N ILE A 64 -0.71 -1.57 -3.54
CA ILE A 64 0.44 -0.67 -3.56
C ILE A 64 0.01 0.69 -3.00
N VAL A 65 0.77 1.25 -2.06
CA VAL A 65 0.45 2.50 -1.39
C VAL A 65 1.55 3.53 -1.62
N TYR A 66 1.15 4.74 -2.04
CA TYR A 66 2.03 5.88 -2.29
C TYR A 66 1.77 7.00 -1.30
N PHE A 67 2.81 7.79 -1.07
CA PHE A 67 2.82 8.89 -0.12
C PHE A 67 3.37 10.16 -0.77
N ASP A 68 2.90 11.32 -0.31
CA ASP A 68 3.48 12.61 -0.67
C ASP A 68 4.79 12.90 0.08
N SER A 69 5.33 14.09 -0.13
CA SER A 69 6.53 14.61 0.52
C SER A 69 6.39 14.75 2.04
N ASP A 70 5.16 14.91 2.54
CA ASP A 70 4.83 15.00 3.96
C ASP A 70 4.62 13.61 4.59
N GLY A 71 4.76 12.56 3.79
CA GLY A 71 4.58 11.19 4.21
C GLY A 71 3.13 10.79 4.40
N LYS A 72 2.16 11.52 3.84
CA LYS A 72 0.74 11.17 3.88
C LYS A 72 0.35 10.37 2.65
N ARG A 73 -0.53 9.38 2.81
CA ARG A 73 -1.03 8.56 1.71
C ARG A 73 -1.74 9.46 0.70
N ILE A 74 -1.39 9.31 -0.57
CA ILE A 74 -2.03 10.02 -1.68
C ILE A 74 -2.73 9.08 -2.66
N LYS A 75 -2.37 7.79 -2.65
CA LYS A 75 -2.83 6.83 -3.63
C LYS A 75 -2.71 5.39 -3.13
N GLU A 76 -3.69 4.58 -3.46
CA GLU A 76 -3.72 3.14 -3.22
C GLU A 76 -4.15 2.42 -4.50
N ILE A 77 -3.29 1.56 -5.04
CA ILE A 77 -3.63 0.64 -6.13
C ILE A 77 -4.05 -0.68 -5.51
N ASN A 78 -5.30 -1.09 -5.65
CA ASN A 78 -5.75 -2.40 -5.20
C ASN A 78 -5.47 -3.46 -6.27
N LEU A 79 -4.84 -4.56 -5.84
CA LEU A 79 -4.36 -5.66 -6.69
C LEU A 79 -5.16 -6.96 -6.51
N ASP A 80 -5.71 -7.17 -5.30
CA ASP A 80 -6.63 -8.27 -4.98
C ASP A 80 -7.97 -7.65 -4.54
N LEU A 81 -8.98 -7.68 -5.43
CA LEU A 81 -10.43 -7.73 -5.18
C LEU A 81 -11.18 -7.01 -6.32
N ALA A 82 -12.09 -7.73 -6.96
CA ALA A 82 -13.01 -7.17 -7.94
C ALA A 82 -13.96 -6.19 -7.23
N HIS A 83 -13.86 -4.91 -7.58
CA HIS A 83 -14.96 -3.97 -7.38
C HIS A 83 -15.48 -3.61 -8.77
N LEU A 84 -16.76 -3.91 -9.04
CA LEU A 84 -17.53 -3.44 -10.21
C LEU A 84 -16.93 -3.76 -11.61
N GLY A 85 -16.22 -4.88 -11.77
CA GLY A 85 -15.78 -5.34 -13.10
C GLY A 85 -14.58 -4.61 -13.71
N MET A 86 -13.96 -3.65 -13.00
CA MET A 86 -12.69 -3.02 -13.40
C MET A 86 -11.56 -3.50 -12.49
N GLN A 87 -10.62 -4.26 -13.06
CA GLN A 87 -9.38 -4.62 -12.39
C GLN A 87 -8.19 -4.56 -13.34
N PRO A 88 -7.03 -4.06 -12.88
CA PRO A 88 -6.77 -3.34 -11.60
C PRO A 88 -7.30 -1.89 -11.56
N HIS A 89 -7.59 -1.35 -10.36
CA HIS A 89 -8.06 0.04 -10.17
C HIS A 89 -7.34 0.79 -9.03
N THR A 90 -7.38 2.13 -9.10
CA THR A 90 -6.69 3.06 -8.19
C THR A 90 -7.68 3.90 -7.40
N HIS A 91 -7.45 4.04 -6.09
CA HIS A 91 -8.04 5.09 -5.25
C HIS A 91 -7.02 6.20 -5.01
N HIS A 92 -7.47 7.43 -5.07
CA HIS A 92 -6.72 8.64 -4.80
C HIS A 92 -7.09 9.19 -3.42
N ARG A 93 -6.29 10.16 -2.95
CA ARG A 93 -6.47 10.89 -1.70
C ARG A 93 -6.16 10.11 -0.42
N TYR A 94 -6.20 10.85 0.68
CA TYR A 94 -5.79 10.38 2.00
C TYR A 94 -6.75 9.33 2.57
N PHE A 95 -8.06 9.51 2.45
CA PHE A 95 -9.07 8.55 2.90
C PHE A 95 -9.50 7.61 1.78
N HIS A 96 -9.79 6.35 2.13
CA HIS A 96 -10.29 5.38 1.15
C HIS A 96 -11.79 5.67 0.96
N ASN A 97 -12.19 6.04 -0.26
CA ASN A 97 -13.59 6.19 -0.65
C ASN A 97 -13.78 5.53 -2.03
N GLU A 98 -14.87 4.80 -2.22
CA GLU A 98 -15.23 4.19 -3.50
C GLU A 98 -15.72 5.26 -4.51
N ASN A 99 -16.29 6.35 -4.00
CA ASN A 99 -16.59 7.58 -4.74
C ASN A 99 -15.49 8.61 -4.50
N ASP A 100 -14.32 8.40 -5.10
CA ASP A 100 -13.10 9.22 -4.99
C ASP A 100 -13.25 10.68 -5.55
N GLY A 101 -14.28 11.40 -5.11
CA GLY A 101 -14.77 12.61 -5.76
C GLY A 101 -15.50 12.30 -7.08
N PRO A 102 -15.61 13.28 -7.99
CA PRO A 102 -16.26 13.11 -9.30
C PRO A 102 -15.55 12.11 -10.24
N GLU A 103 -14.34 11.64 -9.89
CA GLU A 103 -13.48 10.79 -10.74
C GLU A 103 -13.61 9.29 -10.44
N GLY A 104 -14.03 8.92 -9.22
CA GLY A 104 -14.17 7.51 -8.80
C GLY A 104 -12.86 6.73 -8.83
N ALA A 105 -12.94 5.41 -8.59
CA ALA A 105 -11.80 4.54 -8.84
C ALA A 105 -11.47 4.52 -10.35
N THR A 106 -10.21 4.74 -10.71
CA THR A 106 -9.79 4.80 -12.12
C THR A 106 -9.07 3.51 -12.55
N SER A 107 -9.09 3.24 -13.85
CA SER A 107 -8.18 2.26 -14.45
C SER A 107 -6.73 2.70 -14.29
N LEU A 108 -5.81 1.74 -14.28
CA LEU A 108 -4.38 2.07 -14.18
C LEU A 108 -3.88 2.87 -15.39
N SER A 109 -3.21 3.97 -15.10
CA SER A 109 -2.30 4.63 -16.05
C SER A 109 -1.13 3.72 -16.44
N GLU A 110 -0.42 4.06 -17.51
CA GLU A 110 0.74 3.28 -17.96
C GLU A 110 1.84 3.18 -16.90
N SER A 111 2.07 4.26 -16.15
CA SER A 111 3.07 4.27 -15.08
C SER A 111 2.69 3.35 -13.93
N GLU A 112 1.40 3.29 -13.59
CA GLU A 112 0.87 2.39 -12.57
C GLU A 112 0.95 0.93 -13.02
N ARG A 113 0.62 0.63 -14.28
CA ARG A 113 0.81 -0.72 -14.85
C ARG A 113 2.27 -1.17 -14.74
N LYS A 114 3.22 -0.31 -15.15
CA LYS A 114 4.66 -0.58 -15.03
C LYS A 114 5.07 -0.81 -13.56
N MET A 115 4.51 -0.06 -12.62
CA MET A 115 4.80 -0.26 -11.19
C MET A 115 4.22 -1.58 -10.68
N VAL A 116 3.02 -1.98 -11.10
CA VAL A 116 2.43 -3.28 -10.76
C VAL A 116 3.26 -4.43 -11.31
N GLU A 117 3.66 -4.37 -12.58
CA GLU A 117 4.53 -5.38 -13.21
C GLU A 117 5.87 -5.50 -12.48
N LYS A 118 6.50 -4.35 -12.15
CA LYS A 118 7.74 -4.29 -11.37
C LYS A 118 7.58 -4.92 -9.99
N ALA A 119 6.49 -4.60 -9.27
CA ALA A 119 6.20 -5.16 -7.95
C ALA A 119 6.00 -6.69 -8.02
N ARG A 120 5.24 -7.17 -9.01
CA ARG A 120 5.02 -8.61 -9.25
C ARG A 120 6.32 -9.34 -9.54
N ARG A 121 7.17 -8.80 -10.42
CA ARG A 121 8.49 -9.38 -10.71
C ARG A 121 9.32 -9.53 -9.44
N TYR A 122 9.45 -8.46 -8.66
CA TYR A 122 10.23 -8.49 -7.42
C TYR A 122 9.68 -9.50 -6.41
N TRP A 123 8.35 -9.59 -6.29
CA TRP A 123 7.70 -10.55 -5.40
C TRP A 123 7.95 -12.00 -5.83
N TYR A 124 7.79 -12.32 -7.11
CA TYR A 124 8.00 -13.68 -7.61
C TYR A 124 9.47 -14.10 -7.54
N ASP A 125 10.41 -13.20 -7.81
CA ASP A 125 11.84 -13.45 -7.63
C ASP A 125 12.15 -13.77 -6.16
N PHE A 126 11.59 -13.00 -5.22
CA PHE A 126 11.72 -13.28 -3.78
C PHE A 126 11.12 -14.62 -3.38
N LEU A 127 9.94 -14.98 -3.89
CA LEU A 127 9.30 -16.27 -3.58
C LEU A 127 10.07 -17.46 -4.13
N LYS A 128 10.71 -17.34 -5.30
CA LYS A 128 11.55 -18.38 -5.89
C LYS A 128 12.80 -18.63 -5.05
N ASN A 129 13.45 -17.57 -4.58
CA ASN A 129 14.70 -17.64 -3.81
C ASN A 129 14.51 -18.10 -2.33
N ARG A 130 13.27 -18.36 -1.89
CA ARG A 130 12.97 -18.89 -0.55
C ARG A 130 12.58 -20.38 -0.54
N LYS A 131 12.52 -21.01 -1.72
CA LYS A 131 12.40 -22.47 -1.85
C LYS A 131 13.79 -23.09 -1.83
#